data_AF-A0A453IEW9-F1
#
_entry.id   AF-A0A453IEW9-F1
#
_cell.length_a   1.000
_cell.length_b   1.000
_cell.length_c   1.000
_cell.angle_alpha   90.00
_cell.angle_beta   90.00
_cell.angle_gamma   90.00
#
_symmetry.space_group_name_H-M   'P 1'
#
loop_
_entity.id
_entity.type
_entity.pdbx_description
1 polymer ?
#
loop_
_entity_poly.entity_id
_entity_poly.type
_entity_poly.pdbx_seq_one_letter_code
_entity_poly.pdbx_strand_id
1 'polypeptide(L)'
;HLHPRLSSSSPPSPSPQQPLAPTAAPPIAQWPCAVGWFCEAMAMARRQHITIFTTASLPWMTGTAVNPLFRAAYLAKAGDWEVTLVVPWLSKGDQMLVYPNKMKFSGPAEQEGYVWRWLEERTGPLPRFNIIFYPGK
;
A
#
# COMPACT_ATOMS: atom_id res chain seq x y z
N HIS A 1 -73.95 -4.83 23.19
CA HIS A 1 -73.84 -4.38 24.59
C HIS A 1 -72.36 -4.15 24.93
N LEU A 2 -72.05 -2.92 25.34
CA LEU A 2 -70.94 -2.49 26.20
C LEU A 2 -69.48 -2.58 25.66
N HIS A 3 -69.01 -1.42 25.18
CA HIS A 3 -67.60 -0.99 25.19
C HIS A 3 -67.04 -0.90 26.62
N PRO A 4 -65.70 -0.96 26.77
CA PRO A 4 -65.01 -0.07 27.69
C PRO A 4 -64.08 0.89 26.94
N ARG A 5 -64.23 2.17 27.28
CA ARG A 5 -63.38 3.30 26.88
C ARG A 5 -61.99 3.15 27.50
N LEU A 6 -60.94 3.20 26.69
CA LEU A 6 -59.61 3.57 27.19
C LEU A 6 -59.48 5.09 27.07
N SER A 7 -59.30 5.72 28.22
CA SER A 7 -59.25 7.17 28.40
C SER A 7 -57.97 7.73 27.78
N SER A 8 -58.12 8.63 26.82
CA SER A 8 -57.05 9.40 26.21
C SER A 8 -56.54 10.46 27.18
N SER A 9 -55.36 10.25 27.77
CA SER A 9 -54.62 11.32 28.45
C SER A 9 -53.65 11.96 27.46
N SER A 10 -54.02 13.11 26.91
CA SER A 10 -53.13 13.96 26.12
C SER A 10 -52.01 14.52 27.02
N PRO A 11 -50.76 14.60 26.54
CA PRO A 11 -49.70 15.28 27.28
C PRO A 11 -49.95 16.81 27.32
N PRO A 12 -49.49 17.51 28.36
CA PRO A 12 -49.68 18.95 28.49
C PRO A 12 -48.88 19.73 27.43
N SER A 13 -49.50 20.78 26.89
CA SER A 13 -48.90 21.74 25.96
C SER A 13 -47.73 22.50 26.62
N PRO A 14 -46.59 22.70 25.94
CA PRO A 14 -45.52 23.53 26.47
C PRO A 14 -45.91 25.01 26.44
N SER A 15 -45.69 25.70 27.56
CA SER A 15 -45.81 27.16 27.69
C SER A 15 -44.81 27.88 26.77
N PRO A 16 -45.13 29.09 26.28
CA PRO A 16 -44.26 29.83 25.36
C PRO A 16 -42.98 30.26 26.08
N GLN A 17 -41.84 29.69 25.67
CA GLN A 17 -40.53 30.17 26.09
C GLN A 17 -40.26 31.52 25.42
N GLN A 18 -39.92 32.52 26.24
CA GLN A 18 -39.43 33.83 25.77
C GLN A 18 -38.16 33.64 24.93
N PRO A 19 -37.92 34.47 23.89
CA PRO A 19 -36.72 34.34 23.06
C PRO A 19 -35.48 34.63 23.91
N LEU A 20 -34.60 33.63 24.05
CA LEU A 20 -33.25 33.85 24.55
C LEU A 20 -32.52 34.79 23.58
N ALA A 21 -31.95 35.86 24.11
CA ALA A 21 -31.04 36.74 23.40
C ALA A 21 -29.91 35.92 22.72
N PRO A 22 -29.40 36.36 21.54
CA PRO A 22 -28.31 35.65 20.89
C PRO A 22 -27.08 35.67 21.81
N THR A 23 -26.77 34.51 22.40
CA THR A 23 -25.48 34.25 23.02
C THR A 23 -24.43 34.57 21.99
N ALA A 24 -23.60 35.57 22.29
CA ALA A 24 -22.47 35.98 21.50
C ALA A 24 -21.69 34.74 21.04
N ALA A 25 -21.55 34.60 19.72
CA ALA A 25 -20.67 33.61 19.14
C ALA A 25 -19.27 33.79 19.76
N PRO A 26 -18.57 32.71 20.12
CA PRO A 26 -17.20 32.82 20.57
C PRO A 26 -16.38 33.51 19.46
N PRO A 27 -15.38 34.33 19.81
CA PRO A 27 -14.54 34.96 18.82
C PRO A 27 -13.96 33.86 17.94
N ILE A 28 -13.96 34.12 16.62
CA ILE A 28 -13.24 33.31 15.63
C ILE A 28 -11.76 33.39 16.03
N ALA A 29 -11.37 32.51 16.94
CA ALA A 29 -9.99 32.20 17.21
C ALA A 29 -9.45 31.70 15.87
N GLN A 30 -8.42 32.36 15.39
CA GLN A 30 -7.70 32.03 14.19
C GLN A 30 -7.22 30.58 14.29
N TRP A 31 -7.89 29.68 13.59
CA TRP A 31 -7.38 28.34 13.35
C TRP A 31 -6.27 28.49 12.31
N PRO A 32 -4.99 28.22 12.63
CA PRO A 32 -3.97 28.23 11.62
C PRO A 32 -4.25 27.04 10.68
N CYS A 33 -4.47 27.35 9.40
CA CYS A 33 -4.19 26.47 8.27
C CYS A 33 -4.63 24.99 8.42
N ALA A 34 -5.93 24.74 8.59
CA ALA A 34 -6.48 23.37 8.56
C ALA A 34 -6.20 22.64 7.22
N VAL A 35 -5.90 23.36 6.14
CA VAL A 35 -5.57 22.78 4.82
C VAL A 35 -4.19 22.12 4.81
N GLY A 36 -3.21 22.65 5.56
CA GLY A 36 -1.86 22.07 5.63
C GLY A 36 -1.85 20.76 6.43
N TRP A 37 -2.53 20.75 7.58
CA TRP A 37 -2.55 19.58 8.46
C TRP A 37 -3.37 18.41 7.91
N PHE A 38 -4.44 18.68 7.16
CA PHE A 38 -5.20 17.61 6.52
C PHE A 38 -4.40 16.96 5.37
N CYS A 39 -3.63 17.73 4.59
CA CYS A 39 -2.76 17.19 3.55
C CYS A 39 -1.60 16.37 4.14
N GLU A 40 -1.02 16.81 5.26
CA GLU A 40 0.10 16.13 5.91
C GLU A 40 -0.36 14.88 6.69
N ALA A 41 -1.53 14.93 7.34
CA ALA A 41 -2.16 13.75 7.95
C ALA A 41 -2.65 12.73 6.91
N MET A 42 -3.07 13.16 5.71
CA MET A 42 -3.34 12.26 4.58
C MET A 42 -2.06 11.63 4.01
N ALA A 43 -0.94 12.37 3.97
CA ALA A 43 0.37 11.83 3.58
C ALA A 43 0.96 10.85 4.62
N MET A 44 0.46 10.90 5.87
CA MET A 44 0.78 9.94 6.93
C MET A 44 -0.12 8.68 6.94
N ALA A 45 -1.03 8.51 5.98
CA ALA A 45 -1.64 7.21 5.74
C ALA A 45 -0.50 6.21 5.46
N ARG A 46 -0.22 5.32 6.43
CA ARG A 46 0.91 4.38 6.39
C ARG A 46 1.02 3.81 4.98
N ARG A 47 2.11 4.12 4.27
CA ARG A 47 2.34 3.54 2.94
C ARG A 47 2.21 2.04 3.06
N GLN A 48 1.24 1.50 2.33
CA GLN A 48 0.97 0.08 2.39
C GLN A 48 2.17 -0.66 1.80
N HIS A 49 2.63 -1.70 2.49
CA HIS A 49 3.77 -2.51 2.04
C HIS A 49 3.24 -3.71 1.25
N ILE A 50 3.63 -3.83 -0.01
CA ILE A 50 3.36 -5.01 -0.84
C ILE A 50 4.62 -5.85 -0.91
N THR A 51 4.52 -7.10 -0.46
CA THR A 51 5.58 -8.10 -0.64
C THR A 51 5.13 -9.18 -1.63
N ILE A 52 5.91 -9.38 -2.68
CA ILE A 52 5.65 -10.37 -3.73
C ILE A 52 6.64 -11.52 -3.56
N PHE A 53 6.14 -12.71 -3.22
CA PHE A 53 6.94 -13.93 -3.20
C PHE A 53 6.84 -14.66 -4.53
N THR A 54 7.96 -15.14 -5.04
CA THR A 54 8.01 -16.02 -6.21
C THR A 54 8.86 -17.25 -5.92
N THR A 55 8.47 -18.39 -6.51
CA THR A 55 9.25 -19.63 -6.54
C THR A 55 10.09 -19.75 -7.81
N ALA A 56 9.88 -18.88 -8.79
CA ALA A 56 10.67 -18.83 -10.00
C ALA A 56 11.88 -17.91 -9.80
N SER A 57 13.08 -18.47 -10.00
CA SER A 57 14.35 -17.75 -9.86
C SER A 57 14.63 -16.80 -11.02
N LEU A 58 15.01 -15.56 -10.73
CA LEU A 58 15.69 -14.70 -11.70
C LEU A 58 17.16 -15.14 -11.84
N PRO A 59 17.82 -15.09 -12.99
CA PRO A 59 17.34 -14.66 -14.29
C PRO A 59 17.00 -15.85 -15.19
N TRP A 60 16.25 -16.86 -14.69
CA TRP A 60 15.71 -17.87 -15.62
C TRP A 60 14.87 -17.20 -16.73
N MET A 61 14.41 -15.96 -16.51
CA MET A 61 13.82 -15.04 -17.50
C MET A 61 12.65 -15.64 -18.30
N THR A 62 12.01 -16.66 -17.74
CA THR A 62 10.75 -17.21 -18.23
C THR A 62 9.60 -16.33 -17.76
N GLY A 63 8.45 -16.42 -18.45
CA GLY A 63 7.23 -15.66 -18.12
C GLY A 63 6.87 -15.70 -16.62
N THR A 64 7.11 -16.84 -15.97
CA THR A 64 6.85 -17.05 -14.53
C THR A 64 7.83 -16.32 -13.62
N ALA A 65 9.11 -16.17 -14.00
CA ALA A 65 10.11 -15.43 -13.23
C ALA A 65 10.00 -13.91 -13.48
N VAL A 66 9.75 -13.49 -14.72
CA VAL A 66 9.72 -12.06 -15.09
C VAL A 66 8.44 -11.36 -14.69
N ASN A 67 7.30 -12.05 -14.63
CA ASN A 67 6.03 -11.42 -14.28
C ASN A 67 6.03 -10.81 -12.86
N PRO A 68 6.48 -11.52 -11.80
CA PRO A 68 6.67 -10.91 -10.47
C PRO A 68 7.60 -9.70 -10.48
N LEU A 69 8.69 -9.75 -11.25
CA LEU A 69 9.66 -8.66 -11.36
C LEU A 69 9.01 -7.40 -11.96
N PHE A 70 8.34 -7.54 -13.12
CA PHE A 70 7.65 -6.42 -13.73
C PHE A 70 6.50 -5.91 -12.86
N ARG A 71 5.75 -6.81 -12.21
CA ARG A 71 4.67 -6.40 -11.31
C ARG A 71 5.19 -5.57 -10.13
N ALA A 72 6.33 -5.96 -9.54
CA ALA A 72 6.99 -5.17 -8.50
C ALA A 72 7.44 -3.79 -9.04
N ALA A 73 8.05 -3.77 -10.22
CA ALA A 73 8.49 -2.55 -10.89
C ALA A 73 7.34 -1.57 -11.18
N TYR A 74 6.21 -2.06 -11.68
CA TYR A 74 5.03 -1.24 -11.96
C TYR A 74 4.38 -0.69 -10.68
N LEU A 75 4.30 -1.50 -9.62
CA LEU A 75 3.79 -1.04 -8.32
C LEU A 75 4.71 0.02 -7.71
N ALA A 76 6.03 -0.16 -7.79
CA ALA A 76 6.99 0.82 -7.32
C ALA A 76 6.90 2.14 -8.10
N LYS A 77 6.67 2.05 -9.42
CA LYS A 77 6.47 3.21 -10.30
C LYS A 77 5.22 4.01 -9.95
N ALA A 78 4.15 3.37 -9.49
CA ALA A 78 2.94 4.07 -9.07
C ALA A 78 3.16 4.98 -7.84
N GLY A 79 4.09 4.61 -6.94
CA GLY A 79 4.50 5.44 -5.80
C GLY A 79 3.57 5.41 -4.59
N ASP A 80 2.50 4.61 -4.63
CA ASP A 80 1.54 4.46 -3.54
C ASP A 80 1.98 3.43 -2.48
N TRP A 81 2.86 2.50 -2.87
CA TRP A 81 3.27 1.36 -2.05
C TRP A 81 4.78 1.29 -1.85
N GLU A 82 5.20 0.83 -0.67
CA GLU A 82 6.52 0.26 -0.50
C GLU A 82 6.49 -1.16 -1.07
N VAL A 83 7.43 -1.51 -1.96
CA VAL A 83 7.40 -2.78 -2.67
C VAL A 83 8.63 -3.61 -2.33
N THR A 84 8.42 -4.90 -2.08
CA THR A 84 9.50 -5.87 -1.88
C THR A 84 9.24 -7.11 -2.72
N LEU A 85 10.20 -7.48 -3.55
CA LEU A 85 10.21 -8.71 -4.32
C LEU A 85 11.09 -9.74 -3.62
N VAL A 86 10.53 -10.89 -3.28
CA VAL A 86 11.21 -11.97 -2.58
C VAL A 86 11.42 -13.14 -3.54
N VAL A 87 12.68 -13.43 -3.87
CA VAL A 87 13.10 -14.39 -4.90
C VAL A 87 13.99 -15.48 -4.31
N PRO A 88 14.01 -16.71 -4.87
CA PRO A 88 14.88 -17.76 -4.37
C PRO A 88 16.34 -17.49 -4.75
N TRP A 89 17.25 -17.72 -3.80
CA TRP A 89 18.67 -17.86 -4.03
C TRP A 89 19.01 -19.33 -4.26
N LEU A 90 19.44 -19.67 -5.48
CA LEU A 90 19.74 -21.04 -5.86
C LEU A 90 21.20 -21.42 -5.57
N SER A 91 21.46 -22.71 -5.38
CA SER A 91 22.81 -23.25 -5.28
C SER A 91 23.58 -23.05 -6.59
N LYS A 92 24.91 -23.04 -6.54
CA LYS A 92 25.74 -22.90 -7.75
C LYS A 92 25.45 -23.95 -8.83
N GLY A 93 25.07 -25.16 -8.43
CA GLY A 93 24.68 -26.24 -9.35
C GLY A 93 23.37 -25.91 -10.05
N ASP A 94 22.37 -25.48 -9.29
CA ASP A 94 21.04 -25.16 -9.81
C ASP A 94 21.05 -23.89 -10.65
N GLN A 95 21.85 -22.88 -10.28
CA GLN A 95 22.10 -21.70 -11.12
C GLN A 95 22.61 -22.11 -12.51
N MET A 96 23.56 -23.05 -12.61
CA MET A 96 24.06 -23.52 -13.90
C MET A 96 23.01 -24.25 -14.73
N LEU A 97 22.09 -24.94 -14.06
CA LEU A 97 21.08 -25.76 -14.70
C LEU A 97 19.97 -24.90 -15.30
N VAL A 98 19.54 -23.86 -14.57
CA VAL A 98 18.33 -23.09 -14.93
C VAL A 98 18.63 -21.70 -15.48
N TYR A 99 19.77 -21.09 -15.16
CA TYR A 99 20.09 -19.76 -15.70
C TYR A 99 20.60 -19.85 -17.14
N PRO A 100 20.19 -18.90 -18.00
CA PRO A 100 20.65 -18.85 -19.38
C PRO A 100 22.17 -18.67 -19.43
N ASN A 101 22.79 -19.18 -20.50
CA ASN A 101 24.22 -19.03 -20.78
C ASN A 101 25.15 -19.52 -19.65
N LYS A 102 24.69 -20.45 -18.79
CA LYS A 102 25.45 -20.99 -17.66
C LYS A 102 25.95 -19.92 -16.68
N MET A 103 25.21 -18.82 -16.57
CA MET A 103 25.51 -17.72 -15.67
C MET A 103 25.50 -18.20 -14.21
N LYS A 104 26.37 -17.61 -13.38
CA LYS A 104 26.38 -17.83 -11.94
C LYS A 104 26.65 -16.52 -11.23
N PHE A 105 26.11 -16.37 -10.04
CA PHE A 105 26.35 -15.24 -9.16
C PHE A 105 27.04 -15.71 -7.89
N SER A 106 28.15 -15.08 -7.54
CA SER A 106 28.91 -15.30 -6.30
C SER A 106 28.08 -15.02 -5.05
N GLY A 107 27.19 -14.04 -5.11
CA GLY A 107 26.28 -13.71 -4.01
C GLY A 107 25.02 -12.95 -4.45
N PRO A 108 24.03 -12.81 -3.55
CA PRO A 108 22.76 -12.16 -3.82
C PRO A 108 22.89 -10.74 -4.41
N ALA A 109 23.83 -9.95 -3.91
CA ALA A 109 24.06 -8.58 -4.39
C ALA A 109 24.49 -8.52 -5.88
N GLU A 110 25.27 -9.48 -6.34
CA GLU A 110 25.68 -9.57 -7.74
C GLU A 110 24.48 -9.90 -8.64
N GLN A 111 23.64 -10.85 -8.20
CA GLN A 111 22.39 -11.21 -8.88
C GLN A 111 21.41 -10.05 -8.91
N GLU A 112 21.29 -9.31 -7.80
CA GLU A 112 20.46 -8.11 -7.71
C GLU A 112 20.91 -7.04 -8.71
N GLY A 113 22.21 -6.76 -8.78
CA GLY A 113 22.77 -5.82 -9.75
C GLY A 113 22.52 -6.25 -11.19
N TYR A 114 22.56 -7.55 -11.48
CA TYR A 114 22.17 -8.07 -12.79
C TYR A 114 20.68 -7.82 -13.08
N VAL A 115 19.79 -8.13 -12.12
CA VAL A 115 18.35 -7.94 -12.27
C VAL A 115 18.00 -6.46 -12.51
N TRP A 116 18.63 -5.54 -11.77
CA TRP A 116 18.44 -4.11 -11.98
C TRP A 116 18.85 -3.65 -13.37
N ARG A 117 20.05 -4.02 -13.83
CA ARG A 117 20.50 -3.69 -15.18
C ARG A 117 19.55 -4.24 -16.25
N TRP A 118 19.18 -5.50 -16.12
CA TRP A 118 18.27 -6.16 -17.06
C TRP A 118 16.89 -5.49 -17.12
N LEU A 119 16.40 -5.00 -15.97
CA LEU A 119 15.13 -4.29 -15.85
C LEU A 119 15.23 -2.89 -16.47
N GLU A 120 16.23 -2.10 -16.09
CA GLU A 120 16.48 -0.75 -16.61
C GLU A 120 16.64 -0.75 -18.14
N GLU A 121 17.31 -1.75 -18.73
CA GLU A 121 17.44 -1.94 -20.18
C GLU A 121 16.09 -2.09 -20.91
N ARG A 122 15.03 -2.53 -20.21
CA ARG A 122 13.71 -2.82 -20.80
C ARG A 122 12.65 -1.80 -20.46
N THR A 123 12.74 -1.19 -19.29
CA THR A 123 11.72 -0.26 -18.78
C THR A 123 12.19 1.20 -18.79
N GLY A 124 13.48 1.43 -19.03
CA GLY A 124 14.14 2.69 -18.69
C GLY A 124 14.29 2.86 -17.18
N PRO A 125 14.71 4.06 -16.72
CA PRO A 125 14.85 4.37 -15.30
C PRO A 125 13.54 4.17 -14.52
N LEU A 126 13.63 3.49 -13.38
CA LEU A 126 12.51 3.23 -12.48
C LEU A 126 12.90 3.61 -11.04
N PRO A 127 11.92 3.97 -10.19
CA PRO A 127 12.16 4.03 -8.76
C PRO A 127 12.58 2.64 -8.25
N ARG A 128 13.55 2.62 -7.34
CA ARG A 128 14.03 1.36 -6.74
C ARG A 128 12.99 0.78 -5.79
N PHE A 129 12.92 -0.55 -5.73
CA PHE A 129 12.16 -1.33 -4.75
C PHE A 129 13.08 -2.41 -4.16
N ASN A 130 12.69 -3.05 -3.07
CA ASN A 130 13.58 -4.01 -2.40
C ASN A 130 13.55 -5.37 -3.12
N ILE A 131 14.72 -5.97 -3.34
CA ILE A 131 14.82 -7.36 -3.79
C ILE A 131 15.50 -8.16 -2.68
N ILE A 132 14.78 -9.12 -2.11
CA ILE A 132 15.27 -9.97 -1.03
C ILE A 132 15.38 -11.41 -1.52
N PHE A 133 16.44 -12.07 -1.11
CA PHE A 133 16.73 -13.44 -1.49
C PHE A 133 16.48 -14.38 -0.31
N TYR A 134 15.59 -15.37 -0.49
CA TYR A 134 15.42 -16.45 0.47
C TYR A 134 16.16 -17.71 0.01
N PRO A 135 16.57 -18.62 0.91
CA PRO A 135 17.21 -19.87 0.52
C PRO A 135 16.30 -20.70 -0.39
N GLY A 136 16.68 -20.84 -1.67
CA GLY A 136 16.06 -21.75 -2.63
C GLY A 136 16.84 -23.06 -2.71
N LYS A 137 16.18 -24.12 -3.17
CA LYS A 137 16.84 -25.37 -3.56
C LYS A 137 17.08 -25.36 -5.06
#